data_AF-A0A6C0JUC7-F1
#
_entry.id   AF-A0A6C0JUC7-F1
#
_cell.length_a   1.000
_cell.length_b   1.000
_cell.length_c   1.000
_cell.angle_alpha   90.00
_cell.angle_beta   90.00
_cell.angle_gamma   90.00
#
_symmetry.space_group_name_H-M   'P 1'
#
loop_
_entity.id
_entity.type
_entity.pdbx_description
1 polymer ?
#
loop_
_entity_poly.entity_id
_entity_poly.type
_entity_poly.pdbx_seq_one_letter_code
_entity_poly.pdbx_strand_id
1 'polypeptide(L)'
;MNTLDLNISNYSLDELLNIFKLPLHYTSVDLRKAKQMVLRMHPDKCGHKKEYFLFFSAAYKLLFKVYEFRHRIQQDITVPSKYHTQHIDDEREHSMVWETFTKQPDFNARFNQLFEETIETSLVEDGYGEWFKHVEDLPPDTVRNVHDMNEHIYNKKQTLRDLMVYKGVSEVSYGNVGTNIDNHNETYQSELFSGLPYNDLKQVYTETVIPVTDDDFTEDKKRMSHLSMFDINRERDLQLQHDFDNANHETQLKQNYERDMENNTQRAFTLLKQDECMRNKMSKVVSKLLNIRY
;
A
#
# COMPACT_ATOMS: atom_id res chain seq x y z
N MET A 1 -21.02 -26.08 -6.42
CA MET A 1 -21.93 -24.90 -6.46
C MET A 1 -21.34 -23.88 -5.51
N ASN A 2 -20.62 -22.89 -6.02
CA ASN A 2 -19.97 -21.88 -5.18
C ASN A 2 -21.05 -20.94 -4.66
N THR A 3 -21.34 -21.04 -3.37
CA THR A 3 -22.08 -20.04 -2.61
C THR A 3 -21.30 -18.75 -2.69
N LEU A 4 -21.71 -17.84 -3.58
CA LEU A 4 -21.15 -16.50 -3.68
C LEU A 4 -21.26 -15.85 -2.30
N ASP A 5 -20.13 -15.38 -1.77
CA ASP A 5 -20.13 -14.59 -0.56
C ASP A 5 -20.86 -13.27 -0.86
N LEU A 6 -21.87 -12.96 -0.05
CA LEU A 6 -22.68 -11.77 -0.23
C LEU A 6 -22.07 -10.56 0.50
N ASN A 7 -20.91 -10.75 1.13
CA ASN A 7 -20.25 -9.72 1.90
C ASN A 7 -19.17 -8.99 1.09
N ILE A 8 -19.46 -7.74 0.72
CA ILE A 8 -18.56 -6.89 -0.07
C ILE A 8 -17.21 -6.63 0.62
N SER A 9 -17.17 -6.70 1.95
CA SER A 9 -15.96 -6.43 2.73
C SER A 9 -14.89 -7.49 2.56
N ASN A 10 -15.24 -8.68 2.07
CA ASN A 10 -14.29 -9.80 1.88
C ASN A 10 -13.62 -9.79 0.50
N TYR A 11 -14.09 -8.95 -0.42
CA TYR A 11 -13.58 -8.94 -1.79
C TYR A 11 -12.39 -7.99 -1.96
N SER A 12 -11.39 -8.45 -2.70
CA SER A 12 -10.29 -7.59 -3.18
C SER A 12 -10.72 -6.80 -4.42
N LEU A 13 -9.95 -5.77 -4.77
CA LEU A 13 -10.19 -5.00 -5.99
C LEU A 13 -10.20 -5.91 -7.23
N ASP A 14 -9.24 -6.82 -7.34
CA ASP A 14 -9.09 -7.73 -8.48
C ASP A 14 -10.28 -8.69 -8.61
N GLU A 15 -10.79 -9.19 -7.48
CA GLU A 15 -11.97 -10.05 -7.48
C GLU A 15 -13.22 -9.28 -7.91
N LEU A 16 -13.41 -8.03 -7.46
CA LEU A 16 -14.51 -7.18 -7.91
C LEU A 16 -14.41 -6.89 -9.40
N LEU A 17 -13.21 -6.56 -9.90
CA LEU A 17 -12.99 -6.34 -11.33
C LEU A 17 -13.31 -7.59 -12.15
N ASN A 18 -12.90 -8.77 -11.67
CA ASN A 18 -13.21 -10.05 -12.30
C ASN A 18 -14.71 -10.36 -12.32
N ILE A 19 -15.45 -10.05 -11.24
CA ILE A 19 -16.91 -10.22 -11.18
C ILE A 19 -17.61 -9.39 -12.25
N PHE A 20 -17.18 -8.14 -12.45
CA PHE A 20 -17.76 -7.25 -13.47
C PHE A 20 -17.12 -7.41 -14.86
N LYS A 21 -16.11 -8.28 -14.99
CA LYS A 21 -15.31 -8.48 -16.22
C LYS A 21 -14.73 -7.16 -16.74
N LEU A 22 -14.18 -6.38 -15.83
CA LEU A 22 -13.57 -5.07 -16.09
C LEU A 22 -12.05 -5.18 -16.14
N PRO A 23 -11.36 -4.44 -17.02
CA PRO A 23 -9.92 -4.27 -16.93
C PRO A 23 -9.57 -3.38 -15.72
N LEU A 24 -8.33 -3.45 -15.24
CA LEU A 24 -7.81 -2.58 -14.17
C LEU A 24 -7.95 -1.08 -14.52
N HIS A 25 -7.78 -0.76 -15.81
CA HIS A 25 -8.03 0.57 -16.38
C HIS A 25 -9.41 0.63 -17.05
N TYR A 26 -10.47 0.61 -16.25
CA TYR A 26 -11.83 0.71 -16.76
C TYR A 26 -12.24 2.17 -17.03
N THR A 27 -12.91 2.39 -18.17
CA THR A 27 -13.37 3.71 -18.61
C THR A 27 -14.86 3.91 -18.27
N SER A 28 -15.38 5.13 -18.44
CA SER A 28 -16.83 5.44 -18.33
C SER A 28 -17.74 4.49 -19.14
N VAL A 29 -17.27 4.01 -20.30
CA VAL A 29 -17.98 3.03 -21.14
C VAL A 29 -18.11 1.68 -20.42
N ASP A 30 -17.06 1.24 -19.72
CA ASP A 30 -17.04 -0.01 -19.00
C ASP A 30 -17.87 0.08 -17.71
N LEU A 31 -17.87 1.23 -17.04
CA LEU A 31 -18.82 1.52 -15.96
C LEU A 31 -20.27 1.46 -16.41
N ARG A 32 -20.57 1.89 -17.64
CA ARG A 32 -21.92 1.75 -18.20
C ARG A 32 -22.31 0.28 -18.40
N LYS A 33 -21.39 -0.57 -18.84
CA LYS A 33 -21.60 -2.02 -18.96
C LYS A 33 -21.81 -2.66 -17.58
N ALA A 34 -20.99 -2.28 -16.60
CA ALA A 34 -21.14 -2.75 -15.22
C ALA A 34 -22.51 -2.35 -14.64
N LYS A 35 -22.95 -1.10 -14.86
CA LYS A 35 -24.28 -0.63 -14.46
C LYS A 35 -25.40 -1.45 -15.11
N GLN A 36 -25.26 -1.77 -16.40
CA GLN A 36 -26.22 -2.61 -17.11
C GLN A 36 -26.27 -4.03 -16.53
N MET A 37 -25.13 -4.60 -16.12
CA MET A 37 -25.07 -5.89 -15.45
C MET A 37 -25.81 -5.86 -14.10
N VAL A 38 -25.59 -4.84 -13.26
CA VAL A 38 -26.33 -4.67 -11.98
C VAL A 38 -27.84 -4.59 -12.22
N LEU A 39 -28.29 -3.84 -13.23
CA LEU A 39 -29.71 -3.70 -13.56
C LEU A 39 -30.35 -5.01 -14.03
N ARG A 40 -29.57 -5.92 -14.63
CA ARG A 40 -30.05 -7.26 -15.01
C ARG A 40 -30.22 -8.15 -13.78
N MET A 41 -29.37 -7.99 -12.76
CA MET A 41 -29.44 -8.72 -11.49
C MET A 41 -30.58 -8.24 -10.56
N HIS A 42 -31.46 -7.34 -11.01
CA HIS A 42 -32.61 -6.90 -10.23
C HIS A 42 -33.58 -8.08 -9.98
N PRO A 43 -34.13 -8.24 -8.76
CA PRO A 43 -35.04 -9.35 -8.42
C PRO A 43 -36.24 -9.46 -9.37
N ASP A 44 -36.73 -8.33 -9.88
CA ASP A 44 -37.84 -8.28 -10.85
C ASP A 44 -37.51 -8.88 -12.23
N LYS A 45 -36.22 -8.93 -12.61
CA LYS A 45 -35.79 -9.41 -13.94
C LYS A 45 -35.25 -10.83 -13.93
N CYS A 46 -34.54 -11.22 -12.87
CA CYS A 46 -33.95 -12.55 -12.76
C CYS A 46 -34.62 -13.46 -11.72
N GLY A 47 -35.56 -12.95 -10.92
CA GLY A 47 -36.21 -13.73 -9.85
C GLY A 47 -35.27 -14.16 -8.71
N HIS A 48 -34.04 -13.64 -8.65
CA HIS A 48 -33.06 -13.96 -7.61
C HIS A 48 -33.33 -13.17 -6.32
N LYS A 49 -32.76 -13.66 -5.20
CA LYS A 49 -32.90 -13.01 -3.88
C LYS A 49 -32.38 -11.57 -3.93
N LYS A 50 -33.06 -10.68 -3.19
CA LYS A 50 -32.70 -9.25 -3.04
C LYS A 50 -31.24 -9.04 -2.61
N GLU A 51 -30.69 -9.97 -1.84
CA GLU A 51 -29.31 -9.94 -1.33
C GLU A 51 -28.27 -9.83 -2.44
N TYR A 52 -28.44 -10.56 -3.55
CA TYR A 52 -27.53 -10.47 -4.70
C TYR A 52 -27.54 -9.07 -5.30
N PHE A 53 -28.72 -8.48 -5.49
CA PHE A 53 -28.83 -7.14 -6.04
C PHE A 53 -28.18 -6.09 -5.13
N LEU A 54 -28.35 -6.21 -3.80
CA LEU A 54 -27.70 -5.32 -2.84
C LEU A 54 -26.17 -5.41 -2.93
N PHE A 55 -25.63 -6.63 -3.04
CA PHE A 55 -24.20 -6.87 -3.24
C PHE A 55 -23.69 -6.20 -4.53
N PHE A 56 -24.31 -6.49 -5.68
CA PHE A 56 -23.90 -5.90 -6.97
C PHE A 56 -24.05 -4.38 -7.01
N SER A 57 -25.07 -3.82 -6.35
CA SER A 57 -25.26 -2.37 -6.25
C SER A 57 -24.18 -1.71 -5.39
N ALA A 58 -23.85 -2.31 -4.25
CA ALA A 58 -22.77 -1.83 -3.38
C ALA A 58 -21.42 -1.91 -4.09
N ALA A 59 -21.12 -3.02 -4.77
CA ALA A 59 -19.87 -3.23 -5.49
C ALA A 59 -19.70 -2.23 -6.64
N TYR A 60 -20.76 -1.95 -7.39
CA TYR A 60 -20.74 -0.91 -8.42
C TYR A 60 -20.50 0.49 -7.83
N LYS A 61 -21.13 0.84 -6.70
CA LYS A 61 -20.90 2.13 -6.03
C LYS A 61 -19.45 2.30 -5.61
N LEU A 62 -18.83 1.24 -5.06
CA LEU A 62 -17.44 1.25 -4.66
C LEU A 62 -16.51 1.46 -5.87
N LEU A 63 -16.71 0.70 -6.96
CA LEU A 63 -15.96 0.88 -8.21
C LEU A 63 -16.15 2.27 -8.84
N PHE A 64 -17.34 2.85 -8.73
CA PHE A 64 -17.61 4.21 -9.18
C PHE A 64 -16.86 5.24 -8.34
N LYS A 65 -16.82 5.09 -7.00
CA LYS A 65 -16.03 5.96 -6.12
C LYS A 65 -14.54 5.88 -6.44
N VAL A 66 -13.99 4.68 -6.68
CA VAL A 66 -12.58 4.50 -7.09
C VAL A 66 -12.30 5.23 -8.40
N TYR A 67 -13.21 5.14 -9.38
CA TYR A 67 -13.09 5.85 -10.65
C TYR A 67 -13.09 7.36 -10.46
N GLU A 68 -14.02 7.88 -9.65
CA GLU A 68 -14.12 9.31 -9.36
C GLU A 68 -12.86 9.81 -8.66
N PHE A 69 -12.36 9.07 -7.66
CA PHE A 69 -11.13 9.39 -6.95
C PHE A 69 -9.93 9.50 -7.91
N ARG A 70 -9.80 8.55 -8.85
CA ARG A 70 -8.76 8.58 -9.90
C ARG A 70 -8.88 9.81 -10.81
N HIS A 71 -10.10 10.17 -11.22
CA HIS A 71 -10.31 11.30 -12.13
C HIS A 71 -10.11 12.66 -11.44
N ARG A 72 -10.44 12.77 -10.15
CA ARG A 72 -10.18 13.98 -9.36
C ARG A 72 -8.68 14.27 -9.27
N ILE A 73 -7.85 13.25 -9.02
CA ILE A 73 -6.38 13.38 -9.00
C ILE A 73 -5.83 13.93 -10.32
N GLN A 74 -6.39 13.50 -11.45
CA GLN A 74 -5.92 13.94 -12.78
C GLN A 74 -6.30 15.39 -13.11
N GLN A 75 -7.35 15.95 -12.50
CA GLN A 75 -7.84 17.30 -12.81
C GLN A 75 -7.20 18.39 -11.96
N ASP A 76 -6.73 18.09 -10.74
CA ASP A 76 -6.29 19.08 -9.74
C ASP A 76 -4.82 19.55 -9.87
N ILE A 77 -4.09 19.14 -10.91
CA ILE A 77 -2.63 19.41 -11.03
C ILE A 77 -2.32 20.89 -11.31
N THR A 78 -3.28 21.71 -11.77
CA THR A 78 -3.02 23.06 -12.31
C THR A 78 -3.51 24.23 -11.46
N VAL A 79 -4.16 24.00 -10.33
CA VAL A 79 -4.67 25.08 -9.47
C VAL A 79 -4.39 24.79 -7.99
N PRO A 80 -3.97 25.80 -7.20
CA PRO A 80 -3.95 25.67 -5.75
C PRO A 80 -5.40 25.50 -5.27
N SER A 81 -5.83 24.25 -5.18
CA SER A 81 -7.18 23.90 -4.76
C SER A 81 -7.33 24.37 -3.31
N LYS A 82 -8.15 25.40 -3.07
CA LYS A 82 -8.67 25.69 -1.74
C LYS A 82 -9.44 24.44 -1.33
N TYR A 83 -8.87 23.62 -0.45
CA TYR A 83 -9.51 22.44 0.15
C TYR A 83 -10.98 22.76 0.46
N HIS A 84 -11.88 22.40 -0.45
CA HIS A 84 -13.30 22.59 -0.27
C HIS A 84 -13.81 21.32 0.39
N THR A 85 -13.99 21.42 1.69
CA THR A 85 -14.51 20.42 2.61
C THR A 85 -16.00 20.12 2.38
N GLN A 86 -16.48 20.14 1.13
CA GLN A 86 -17.90 19.95 0.81
C GLN A 86 -18.44 18.56 1.23
N HIS A 87 -17.56 17.59 1.50
CA HIS A 87 -17.91 16.29 2.08
C HIS A 87 -17.57 16.14 3.58
N ILE A 88 -16.96 17.15 4.21
CA ILE A 88 -16.77 17.20 5.68
C ILE A 88 -17.93 17.97 6.33
N ASP A 89 -18.76 18.69 5.56
CA ASP A 89 -19.89 19.45 6.10
C ASP A 89 -20.97 18.58 6.82
N ASP A 90 -20.91 17.25 6.69
CA ASP A 90 -21.70 16.31 7.52
C ASP A 90 -21.22 16.28 9.00
N GLU A 91 -20.03 16.77 9.33
CA GLU A 91 -19.51 16.84 10.72
C GLU A 91 -20.37 17.73 11.63
N ARG A 92 -21.14 18.65 11.05
CA ARG A 92 -22.06 19.50 11.83
C ARG A 92 -23.34 18.80 12.24
N GLU A 93 -23.69 17.66 11.67
CA GLU A 93 -24.97 16.99 11.96
C GLU A 93 -25.08 16.45 13.40
N HIS A 94 -23.96 16.32 14.13
CA HIS A 94 -23.95 15.81 15.50
C HIS A 94 -23.04 16.60 16.46
N SER A 95 -22.66 17.84 16.12
CA SER A 95 -21.79 18.68 16.96
C SER A 95 -22.30 18.81 18.40
N MET A 96 -23.62 18.97 18.57
CA MET A 96 -24.25 19.08 19.89
C MET A 96 -24.15 17.80 20.73
N VAL A 97 -24.09 16.62 20.10
CA VAL A 97 -23.89 15.33 20.79
C VAL A 97 -22.48 15.27 21.36
N TRP A 98 -21.49 15.63 20.54
CA TRP A 98 -20.08 15.67 20.95
C TRP A 98 -19.83 16.71 22.04
N GLU A 99 -20.42 17.90 21.95
CA GLU A 99 -20.34 18.92 23.00
C GLU A 99 -20.95 18.46 24.33
N THR A 100 -22.00 17.64 24.29
CA THR A 100 -22.61 17.12 25.53
C THR A 100 -21.79 15.97 26.13
N PHE A 101 -21.14 15.18 25.29
CA PHE A 101 -20.27 14.08 25.73
C PHE A 101 -19.00 14.60 26.41
N THR A 102 -18.35 15.62 25.86
CA THR A 102 -17.10 16.19 26.41
C THR A 102 -17.28 16.88 27.76
N LYS A 103 -18.49 17.31 28.11
CA LYS A 103 -18.81 17.98 29.38
C LYS A 103 -19.16 17.01 30.52
N GLN A 104 -19.16 15.69 30.28
CA GLN A 104 -19.47 14.71 31.32
C GLN A 104 -18.29 14.53 32.30
N PRO A 105 -18.55 14.35 33.61
CA PRO A 105 -17.50 14.21 34.61
C PRO A 105 -16.64 12.94 34.41
N ASP A 106 -17.22 11.88 33.85
CA ASP A 106 -16.53 10.61 33.56
C ASP A 106 -16.04 10.52 32.10
N PHE A 107 -15.78 11.66 31.46
CA PHE A 107 -15.37 11.73 30.05
C PHE A 107 -14.21 10.78 29.74
N ASN A 108 -13.12 10.81 30.52
CA ASN A 108 -11.93 10.00 30.24
C ASN A 108 -12.24 8.50 30.21
N ALA A 109 -13.01 7.99 31.18
CA ALA A 109 -13.35 6.57 31.24
C ALA A 109 -14.24 6.16 30.06
N ARG A 110 -15.24 6.99 29.72
CA ARG A 110 -16.15 6.73 28.60
C ARG A 110 -15.47 6.89 27.25
N PHE A 111 -14.57 7.86 27.13
CA PHE A 111 -13.76 8.09 25.93
C PHE A 111 -12.86 6.90 25.69
N ASN A 112 -12.13 6.44 26.70
CA ASN A 112 -11.28 5.25 26.57
C ASN A 112 -12.11 4.03 26.17
N GLN A 113 -13.25 3.79 26.80
CA GLN A 113 -14.13 2.69 26.41
C GLN A 113 -14.59 2.80 24.95
N LEU A 114 -15.06 3.98 24.52
CA LEU A 114 -15.48 4.21 23.14
C LEU A 114 -14.31 4.07 22.16
N PHE A 115 -13.11 4.52 22.54
CA PHE A 115 -11.90 4.43 21.75
C PHE A 115 -11.49 2.97 21.54
N GLU A 116 -11.39 2.18 22.61
CA GLU A 116 -11.08 0.75 22.56
C GLU A 116 -12.12 -0.04 21.76
N GLU A 117 -13.41 0.30 21.87
CA GLU A 117 -14.48 -0.35 21.09
C GLU A 117 -14.46 0.02 19.59
N THR A 118 -13.86 1.16 19.22
CA THR A 118 -13.92 1.72 17.86
C THR A 118 -12.61 1.52 17.08
N ILE A 119 -11.49 1.37 17.79
CA ILE A 119 -10.22 0.96 17.19
C ILE A 119 -10.42 -0.36 16.45
N GLU A 120 -9.97 -0.40 15.19
CA GLU A 120 -9.86 -1.66 14.47
C GLU A 120 -8.59 -2.37 14.91
N THR A 121 -8.76 -3.51 15.59
CA THR A 121 -7.65 -4.40 15.92
C THR A 121 -6.94 -4.94 14.67
N SER A 122 -7.58 -4.91 13.50
CA SER A 122 -6.95 -5.26 12.22
C SER A 122 -6.20 -4.12 11.54
N LEU A 123 -6.28 -2.88 12.05
CA LEU A 123 -5.49 -1.74 11.58
C LEU A 123 -4.35 -1.38 12.53
N VAL A 124 -4.40 -1.88 13.76
CA VAL A 124 -3.25 -1.90 14.66
C VAL A 124 -2.49 -3.17 14.29
N GLU A 125 -1.70 -3.12 13.22
CA GLU A 125 -0.52 -3.96 13.22
C GLU A 125 0.23 -3.61 14.50
N ASP A 126 0.40 -4.60 15.38
CA ASP A 126 1.44 -4.52 16.40
C ASP A 126 2.69 -4.20 15.60
N GLY A 127 3.16 -2.95 15.71
CA GLY A 127 4.39 -2.53 15.04
C GLY A 127 5.55 -3.39 15.53
N TYR A 128 6.77 -2.92 15.39
CA TYR A 128 7.89 -3.74 15.83
C TYR A 128 8.04 -3.87 17.36
N GLY A 129 7.02 -3.60 18.16
CA GLY A 129 7.05 -3.66 19.62
C GLY A 129 7.41 -5.04 20.17
N GLU A 130 6.74 -6.09 19.73
CA GLU A 130 7.07 -7.47 20.15
C GLU A 130 8.43 -7.91 19.59
N TRP A 131 8.70 -7.63 18.32
CA TRP A 131 10.01 -7.91 17.72
C TRP A 131 11.15 -7.18 18.45
N PHE A 132 10.96 -5.92 18.85
CA PHE A 132 11.96 -5.09 19.52
C PHE A 132 12.27 -5.58 20.94
N LYS A 133 11.27 -6.13 21.65
CA LYS A 133 11.46 -6.76 22.96
C LYS A 133 12.33 -8.02 22.90
N HIS A 134 12.42 -8.66 21.73
CA HIS A 134 13.17 -9.89 21.49
C HIS A 134 14.50 -9.69 20.75
N VAL A 135 15.00 -8.46 20.63
CA VAL A 135 16.31 -8.20 19.97
C VAL A 135 17.44 -8.71 20.88
N GLU A 136 17.70 -10.01 20.77
CA GLU A 136 18.88 -10.73 21.25
C GLU A 136 19.99 -10.76 20.18
N ASP A 137 19.92 -9.92 19.14
CA ASP A 137 20.94 -9.79 18.09
C ASP A 137 22.21 -9.02 18.57
N LEU A 138 22.55 -9.16 19.85
CA LEU A 138 23.92 -8.87 20.29
C LEU A 138 24.82 -9.95 19.69
N PRO A 139 25.98 -9.58 19.09
CA PRO A 139 26.91 -10.58 18.62
C PRO A 139 27.20 -11.52 19.80
N PRO A 140 27.14 -12.84 19.60
CA PRO A 140 27.34 -13.76 20.70
C PRO A 140 28.69 -13.44 21.38
N ASP A 141 28.77 -13.58 22.70
CA ASP A 141 29.98 -13.40 23.54
C ASP A 141 31.22 -14.23 23.08
N THR A 142 31.12 -14.89 21.93
CA THR A 142 32.08 -15.76 21.28
C THR A 142 33.03 -15.04 20.32
N VAL A 143 32.80 -13.78 19.92
CA VAL A 143 33.76 -13.07 19.04
C VAL A 143 34.95 -12.57 19.86
N ARG A 144 36.08 -13.25 19.76
CA ARG A 144 37.28 -12.95 20.56
C ARG A 144 38.43 -12.35 19.75
N ASN A 145 38.40 -12.48 18.43
CA ASN A 145 39.47 -12.00 17.55
C ASN A 145 38.90 -11.41 16.22
N VAL A 146 39.77 -10.74 15.46
CA VAL A 146 39.42 -10.08 14.19
C VAL A 146 39.01 -11.08 13.10
N HIS A 147 39.55 -12.30 13.13
CA HIS A 147 39.19 -13.36 12.19
C HIS A 147 37.76 -13.87 12.42
N ASP A 148 37.41 -14.18 13.65
CA ASP A 148 36.06 -14.57 14.08
C ASP A 148 35.04 -13.47 13.73
N MET A 149 35.43 -12.20 13.88
CA MET A 149 34.61 -11.05 13.50
C MET A 149 34.37 -11.00 11.98
N ASN A 150 35.43 -11.21 11.18
CA ASN A 150 35.31 -11.23 9.73
C ASN A 150 34.43 -12.40 9.24
N GLU A 151 34.55 -13.57 9.86
CA GLU A 151 33.70 -14.73 9.57
C GLU A 151 32.23 -14.43 9.90
N HIS A 152 31.96 -13.82 11.06
CA HIS A 152 30.60 -13.43 11.45
C HIS A 152 29.99 -12.40 10.50
N ILE A 153 30.76 -11.38 10.09
CA ILE A 153 30.32 -10.38 9.10
C ILE A 153 30.04 -11.07 7.77
N TYR A 154 30.90 -11.99 7.33
CA TYR A 154 30.72 -12.72 6.08
C TYR A 154 29.45 -13.59 6.09
N ASN A 155 29.22 -14.33 7.17
CA ASN A 155 28.00 -15.13 7.35
C ASN A 155 26.74 -14.25 7.35
N LYS A 156 26.76 -13.11 8.06
CA LYS A 156 25.63 -12.16 8.05
C LYS A 156 25.37 -11.59 6.65
N LYS A 157 26.43 -11.28 5.88
CA LYS A 157 26.30 -10.84 4.48
C LYS A 157 25.63 -11.90 3.60
N GLN A 158 26.01 -13.18 3.75
CA GLN A 158 25.36 -14.28 3.03
C GLN A 158 23.89 -14.42 3.41
N THR A 159 23.57 -14.43 4.71
CA THR A 159 22.17 -14.52 5.16
C THR A 159 21.32 -13.37 4.65
N LEU A 160 21.84 -12.14 4.67
CA LEU A 160 21.12 -10.98 4.13
C LEU A 160 20.96 -11.06 2.61
N ARG A 161 21.98 -11.55 1.90
CA ARG A 161 21.93 -11.75 0.45
C ARG A 161 20.82 -12.72 0.05
N ASP A 162 20.62 -13.80 0.79
CA ASP A 162 19.57 -14.78 0.51
C ASP A 162 18.16 -14.26 0.81
N LEU A 163 18.04 -13.28 1.72
CA LEU A 163 16.77 -12.66 2.11
C LEU A 163 16.37 -11.50 1.20
N MET A 164 17.34 -10.74 0.67
CA MET A 164 17.08 -9.54 -0.13
C MET A 164 16.77 -9.87 -1.59
N VAL A 165 15.69 -9.30 -2.12
CA VAL A 165 15.36 -9.35 -3.54
C VAL A 165 16.19 -8.31 -4.30
N TYR A 166 17.06 -8.77 -5.21
CA TYR A 166 17.80 -7.88 -6.10
C TYR A 166 16.87 -7.25 -7.14
N LYS A 167 16.64 -5.93 -7.04
CA LYS A 167 15.75 -5.17 -7.94
C LYS A 167 16.48 -4.51 -9.11
N GLY A 168 17.77 -4.75 -9.29
CA GLY A 168 18.57 -4.11 -10.36
C GLY A 168 18.81 -2.62 -10.11
N VAL A 169 19.11 -1.89 -11.18
CA VAL A 169 19.23 -0.43 -11.14
C VAL A 169 17.83 0.17 -11.07
N SER A 170 17.49 0.75 -9.91
CA SER A 170 16.29 1.54 -9.76
C SER A 170 16.62 3.00 -9.99
N GLU A 171 15.70 3.72 -10.64
CA GLU A 171 15.76 5.18 -10.68
C GLU A 171 15.64 5.71 -9.25
N VAL A 172 16.60 6.55 -8.84
CA VAL A 172 16.53 7.26 -7.57
C VAL A 172 15.61 8.44 -7.80
N SER A 173 14.33 8.31 -7.40
CA SER A 173 13.37 9.40 -7.52
C SER A 173 13.88 10.60 -6.72
N TYR A 174 14.13 11.71 -7.40
CA TYR A 174 14.59 12.96 -6.78
C TYR A 174 13.41 13.93 -6.81
N GLY A 175 12.40 13.71 -5.97
CA GLY A 175 11.27 14.65 -5.95
C GLY A 175 9.95 14.20 -5.36
N ASN A 176 9.79 12.95 -4.92
CA ASN A 176 8.52 12.54 -4.32
C ASN A 176 8.54 12.80 -2.81
N VAL A 177 8.23 14.04 -2.44
CA VAL A 177 7.93 14.41 -1.04
C VAL A 177 6.59 13.77 -0.67
N GLY A 178 6.63 12.52 -0.21
CA GLY A 178 5.44 11.84 0.30
C GLY A 178 5.71 10.39 0.68
N THR A 179 5.49 10.04 1.93
CA THR A 179 5.40 8.64 2.36
C THR A 179 4.12 8.02 1.79
N ASN A 180 4.15 6.75 1.38
CA ASN A 180 2.90 6.03 1.16
C ASN A 180 2.13 6.01 2.48
N ILE A 181 0.90 6.53 2.45
CA ILE A 181 -0.02 6.61 3.59
C ILE A 181 -0.73 5.27 3.81
N ASP A 182 -0.59 4.33 2.86
CA ASP A 182 -1.16 3.00 3.00
C ASP A 182 -0.25 2.10 3.82
N ASN A 183 -0.82 1.28 4.70
CA ASN A 183 -0.12 0.36 5.59
C ASN A 183 0.42 -0.88 4.86
N HIS A 184 0.50 -0.82 3.53
CA HIS A 184 1.02 -1.87 2.66
C HIS A 184 2.51 -1.69 2.34
N ASN A 185 3.18 -0.70 2.93
CA ASN A 185 4.61 -0.55 2.78
C ASN A 185 5.33 -1.56 3.68
N GLU A 186 6.16 -2.42 3.08
CA GLU A 186 7.02 -3.38 3.79
C GLU A 186 8.09 -2.69 4.66
N THR A 187 8.47 -1.44 4.33
CA THR A 187 9.50 -0.67 5.03
C THR A 187 9.25 0.84 4.94
N TYR A 188 9.48 1.57 6.03
CA TYR A 188 9.46 3.04 6.09
C TYR A 188 10.87 3.62 6.06
N GLN A 189 11.42 3.86 4.87
CA GLN A 189 12.75 4.46 4.71
C GLN A 189 12.68 5.80 4.01
N SER A 190 13.63 6.66 4.38
CA SER A 190 13.85 7.92 3.69
C SER A 190 14.63 7.72 2.41
N GLU A 191 14.35 8.56 1.41
CA GLU A 191 15.20 8.64 0.22
C GLU A 191 16.62 9.09 0.60
N LEU A 192 17.62 8.63 -0.16
CA LEU A 192 19.07 8.84 0.07
C LEU A 192 19.49 10.30 0.30
N PHE A 193 18.67 11.28 -0.10
CA PHE A 193 18.95 12.72 0.02
C PHE A 193 17.81 13.52 0.66
N SER A 194 16.91 12.87 1.40
CA SER A 194 15.83 13.59 2.08
C SER A 194 16.38 14.50 3.19
N GLY A 195 15.74 15.67 3.40
CA GLY A 195 16.11 16.59 4.47
C GLY A 195 15.77 16.11 5.88
N LEU A 196 14.98 15.03 6.00
CA LEU A 196 14.57 14.40 7.24
C LEU A 196 14.87 12.90 7.15
N PRO A 197 16.08 12.45 7.53
CA PRO A 197 16.43 11.04 7.47
C PRO A 197 15.75 10.29 8.62
N TYR A 198 14.69 9.58 8.30
CA TYR A 198 14.08 8.54 9.14
C TYR A 198 14.21 7.18 8.45
N ASN A 199 14.54 6.16 9.23
CA ASN A 199 14.57 4.78 8.78
C ASN A 199 13.72 3.92 9.72
N ASP A 200 13.15 2.87 9.16
CA ASP A 200 12.40 1.87 9.88
C ASP A 200 13.29 1.19 10.92
N LEU A 201 12.80 1.06 12.15
CA LEU A 201 13.59 0.48 13.24
C LEU A 201 14.01 -0.96 12.92
N LYS A 202 13.10 -1.79 12.41
CA LYS A 202 13.44 -3.19 12.11
C LYS A 202 14.54 -3.25 11.06
N GLN A 203 14.39 -2.46 10.00
CA GLN A 203 15.35 -2.38 8.91
C GLN A 203 16.76 -2.00 9.40
N VAL A 204 16.87 -0.97 10.25
CA VAL A 204 18.18 -0.51 10.79
C VAL A 204 18.92 -1.62 11.53
N TYR A 205 18.21 -2.43 12.31
CA TYR A 205 18.81 -3.51 13.09
C TYR A 205 19.02 -4.79 12.29
N THR A 206 18.25 -5.04 11.23
CA THR A 206 18.43 -6.22 10.38
C THR A 206 19.49 -5.99 9.30
N GLU A 207 19.53 -4.81 8.68
CA GLU A 207 20.34 -4.47 7.50
C GLU A 207 21.63 -3.73 7.88
N THR A 208 22.38 -4.26 8.86
CA THR A 208 23.58 -3.60 9.38
C THR A 208 24.81 -3.74 8.48
N VAL A 209 24.80 -4.67 7.52
CA VAL A 209 25.92 -4.95 6.61
C VAL A 209 25.45 -4.96 5.16
N ILE A 210 26.28 -4.43 4.27
CA ILE A 210 26.03 -4.46 2.82
C ILE A 210 26.17 -5.92 2.35
N PRO A 211 25.12 -6.55 1.78
CA PRO A 211 25.05 -7.97 1.44
C PRO A 211 25.78 -8.29 0.12
N VAL A 212 27.05 -7.90 0.05
CA VAL A 212 27.93 -8.19 -1.09
C VAL A 212 29.02 -9.14 -0.64
N THR A 213 29.11 -10.26 -1.33
CA THR A 213 30.03 -11.37 -1.06
C THR A 213 31.02 -11.55 -2.23
N ASP A 214 32.13 -12.24 -1.98
CA ASP A 214 33.09 -12.56 -3.04
C ASP A 214 32.46 -13.40 -4.16
N ASP A 215 31.41 -14.18 -3.82
CA ASP A 215 30.70 -15.01 -4.79
C ASP A 215 30.05 -14.17 -5.90
N ASP A 216 29.51 -12.99 -5.56
CA ASP A 216 28.92 -12.04 -6.52
C ASP A 216 29.96 -11.59 -7.55
N PHE A 217 31.18 -11.34 -7.09
CA PHE A 217 32.30 -11.03 -7.98
C PHE A 217 32.76 -12.25 -8.76
N THR A 218 32.71 -13.47 -8.19
CA THR A 218 33.17 -14.66 -8.91
C THR A 218 32.25 -15.05 -10.05
N GLU A 219 30.93 -14.83 -9.96
CA GLU A 219 30.02 -15.11 -11.08
C GLU A 219 30.31 -14.21 -12.28
N ASP A 220 30.42 -12.90 -12.04
CA ASP A 220 30.79 -11.94 -13.08
C ASP A 220 32.21 -12.19 -13.60
N LYS A 221 33.15 -12.49 -12.70
CA LYS A 221 34.53 -12.78 -13.08
C LYS A 221 34.66 -14.10 -13.85
N LYS A 222 33.83 -15.12 -13.58
CA LYS A 222 33.75 -16.36 -14.39
C LYS A 222 33.13 -16.10 -15.76
N ARG A 223 32.12 -15.23 -15.85
CA ARG A 223 31.56 -14.78 -17.15
C ARG A 223 32.63 -14.09 -17.99
N MET A 224 33.48 -13.28 -17.37
CA MET A 224 34.48 -12.47 -18.04
C MET A 224 35.89 -13.10 -18.10
N SER A 225 36.16 -14.22 -17.42
CA SER A 225 37.51 -14.79 -17.31
C SER A 225 38.05 -15.36 -18.61
N HIS A 226 37.17 -15.69 -19.56
CA HIS A 226 37.53 -16.23 -20.87
C HIS A 226 37.52 -15.16 -21.98
N LEU A 227 37.12 -13.92 -21.67
CA LEU A 227 36.99 -12.85 -22.65
C LEU A 227 38.29 -12.05 -22.74
N SER A 228 38.70 -11.71 -23.97
CA SER A 228 39.80 -10.78 -24.15
C SER A 228 39.35 -9.36 -23.77
N MET A 229 40.31 -8.47 -23.47
CA MET A 229 40.02 -7.05 -23.22
C MET A 229 39.21 -6.40 -24.36
N PHE A 230 39.42 -6.88 -25.60
CA PHE A 230 38.68 -6.42 -26.77
C PHE A 230 37.21 -6.86 -26.74
N ASP A 231 36.94 -8.11 -26.35
CA ASP A 231 35.56 -8.62 -26.24
C ASP A 231 34.79 -7.91 -25.13
N ILE A 232 35.46 -7.66 -23.99
CA ILE A 232 34.88 -6.92 -22.87
C ILE A 232 34.49 -5.50 -23.30
N ASN A 233 35.37 -4.80 -24.03
CA ASN A 233 35.07 -3.45 -24.51
C ASN A 233 33.90 -3.45 -25.51
N ARG A 234 33.86 -4.44 -26.42
CA ARG A 234 32.76 -4.59 -27.37
C ARG A 234 31.42 -4.84 -26.67
N GLU A 235 31.38 -5.69 -25.64
CA GLU A 235 30.17 -5.94 -24.87
C GLU A 235 29.69 -4.69 -24.13
N ARG A 236 30.60 -3.92 -23.52
CA ARG A 236 30.25 -2.63 -22.92
C ARG A 236 29.70 -1.65 -23.94
N ASP A 237 30.30 -1.56 -25.12
CA ASP A 237 29.84 -0.63 -26.17
C ASP A 237 28.44 -1.01 -26.66
N LEU A 238 28.16 -2.32 -26.82
CA LEU A 238 26.83 -2.82 -27.16
C LEU A 238 25.80 -2.56 -26.05
N GLN A 239 26.20 -2.75 -24.79
CA GLN A 239 25.34 -2.48 -23.64
C GLN A 239 25.02 -0.98 -23.53
N LEU A 240 26.00 -0.10 -23.70
CA LEU A 240 25.78 1.35 -23.73
C LEU A 240 24.82 1.73 -24.87
N GLN A 241 24.97 1.14 -26.06
CA GLN A 241 24.01 1.39 -27.15
C GLN A 241 22.59 0.96 -26.80
N HIS A 242 22.43 -0.18 -26.13
CA HIS A 242 21.13 -0.67 -25.66
C HIS A 242 20.54 0.21 -24.56
N ASP A 243 21.37 0.66 -23.62
CA ASP A 243 20.98 1.46 -22.46
C ASP A 243 20.70 2.92 -22.82
N PHE A 244 21.13 3.39 -24.00
CA PHE A 244 20.81 4.71 -24.56
C PHE A 244 19.78 4.67 -25.70
N ASP A 245 19.19 3.52 -26.01
CA ASP A 245 18.16 3.43 -27.05
C ASP A 245 16.84 4.04 -26.57
N ASN A 246 16.38 5.10 -27.24
CA ASN A 246 15.15 5.82 -26.91
C ASN A 246 13.90 4.92 -26.89
N ALA A 247 13.84 3.89 -27.74
CA ALA A 247 12.70 2.98 -27.78
C ALA A 247 12.56 2.16 -26.49
N ASN A 248 13.69 1.77 -25.89
CA ASN A 248 13.72 1.07 -24.60
C ASN A 248 13.25 1.98 -23.48
N HIS A 249 13.70 3.25 -23.46
CA HIS A 249 13.29 4.23 -22.46
C HIS A 249 11.79 4.52 -22.50
N GLU A 250 11.22 4.73 -23.69
CA GLU A 250 9.77 4.95 -23.81
C GLU A 250 8.97 3.75 -23.31
N THR A 251 9.46 2.54 -23.55
CA THR A 251 8.82 1.31 -23.10
C THR A 251 8.90 1.19 -21.57
N GLN A 252 10.07 1.44 -20.98
CA GLN A 252 10.24 1.44 -19.52
C GLN A 252 9.40 2.53 -18.84
N LEU A 253 9.35 3.75 -19.42
CA LEU A 253 8.53 4.84 -18.91
C LEU A 253 7.04 4.47 -18.91
N LYS A 254 6.55 3.83 -19.97
CA LYS A 254 5.16 3.33 -20.04
C LYS A 254 4.90 2.28 -18.97
N GLN A 255 5.80 1.30 -18.81
CA GLN A 255 5.67 0.26 -17.78
C GLN A 255 5.67 0.84 -16.36
N ASN A 256 6.52 1.83 -16.09
CA ASN A 256 6.55 2.52 -14.80
C ASN A 256 5.26 3.29 -14.55
N TYR A 257 4.77 4.04 -15.55
CA TYR A 257 3.50 4.75 -15.46
C TYR A 257 2.31 3.79 -15.23
N GLU A 258 2.30 2.66 -15.93
CA GLU A 258 1.29 1.61 -15.72
C GLU A 258 1.36 1.11 -14.28
N ARG A 259 2.53 0.65 -13.80
CA ARG A 259 2.74 0.16 -12.43
C ARG A 259 2.32 1.18 -11.37
N ASP A 260 2.70 2.44 -11.53
CA ASP A 260 2.30 3.51 -10.62
C ASP A 260 0.79 3.70 -10.62
N MET A 261 0.14 3.62 -11.78
CA MET A 261 -1.30 3.72 -11.90
C MET A 261 -2.01 2.51 -11.27
N GLU A 262 -1.45 1.30 -11.36
CA GLU A 262 -1.96 0.10 -10.67
C GLU A 262 -1.90 0.30 -9.15
N ASN A 263 -0.73 0.65 -8.63
CA ASN A 263 -0.50 0.93 -7.21
C ASN A 263 -1.43 2.02 -6.68
N ASN A 264 -1.58 3.11 -7.44
CA ASN A 264 -2.49 4.21 -7.10
C ASN A 264 -3.96 3.77 -7.07
N THR A 265 -4.36 2.87 -7.97
CA THR A 265 -5.73 2.33 -8.02
C THR A 265 -6.01 1.42 -6.82
N GLN A 266 -5.07 0.54 -6.48
CA GLN A 266 -5.16 -0.32 -5.30
C GLN A 266 -5.22 0.51 -4.02
N ARG A 267 -4.33 1.49 -3.87
CA ARG A 267 -4.32 2.42 -2.73
C ARG A 267 -5.63 3.21 -2.62
N ALA A 268 -6.15 3.72 -3.73
CA ALA A 268 -7.45 4.41 -3.74
C ALA A 268 -8.57 3.51 -3.23
N PHE A 269 -8.57 2.23 -3.64
CA PHE A 269 -9.53 1.24 -3.16
C PHE A 269 -9.40 0.98 -1.66
N THR A 270 -8.18 0.76 -1.16
CA THR A 270 -7.91 0.54 0.27
C THR A 270 -8.37 1.72 1.11
N LEU A 271 -8.02 2.96 0.72
CA LEU A 271 -8.44 4.18 1.40
C LEU A 271 -9.96 4.36 1.41
N LEU A 272 -10.64 4.08 0.30
CA LEU A 272 -12.10 4.16 0.23
C LEU A 272 -12.78 3.11 1.13
N LYS A 273 -12.22 1.89 1.20
CA LYS A 273 -12.72 0.84 2.08
C LYS A 273 -12.53 1.23 3.55
N GLN A 274 -11.38 1.83 3.89
CA GLN A 274 -11.12 2.37 5.23
C GLN A 274 -12.10 3.51 5.57
N ASP A 275 -12.31 4.47 4.68
CA ASP A 275 -13.29 5.56 4.87
C ASP A 275 -14.70 5.01 5.11
N GLU A 276 -15.15 4.02 4.34
CA GLU A 276 -16.46 3.38 4.56
C GLU A 276 -16.55 2.67 5.92
N CYS A 277 -15.49 1.95 6.33
CA CYS A 277 -15.42 1.33 7.65
C CYS A 277 -15.53 2.38 8.77
N MET A 278 -14.74 3.45 8.66
CA MET A 278 -14.70 4.54 9.64
C MET A 278 -16.02 5.28 9.73
N ARG A 279 -16.70 5.57 8.62
CA ARG A 279 -18.04 6.18 8.62
C ARG A 279 -19.07 5.30 9.31
N ASN A 280 -19.07 4.00 9.03
CA ASN A 280 -19.99 3.05 9.67
C ASN A 280 -19.76 2.97 11.18
N LYS A 281 -18.50 2.97 11.62
CA LYS A 281 -18.13 3.02 13.03
C LYS A 281 -18.55 4.32 13.69
N MET A 282 -18.23 5.45 13.07
CA MET A 282 -18.62 6.78 13.55
C MET A 282 -20.13 6.89 13.69
N SER A 283 -20.90 6.38 12.73
CA SER A 283 -22.37 6.31 12.82
C SER A 283 -22.85 5.49 14.02
N LYS A 284 -22.20 4.34 14.32
CA LYS A 284 -22.51 3.53 15.51
C LYS A 284 -22.17 4.26 16.81
N VAL A 285 -21.03 4.95 16.86
CA VAL A 285 -20.61 5.75 18.02
C VAL A 285 -21.61 6.87 18.28
N VAL A 286 -21.96 7.64 17.26
CA VAL A 286 -22.98 8.69 17.34
C VAL A 286 -24.33 8.11 17.80
N SER A 287 -24.75 6.96 17.26
CA SER A 287 -25.99 6.29 17.68
C SER A 287 -25.97 5.90 19.15
N LYS A 288 -24.86 5.38 19.67
CA LYS A 288 -24.69 5.09 21.10
C LYS A 288 -24.78 6.36 21.95
N LEU A 289 -24.09 7.43 21.53
CA LEU A 289 -24.12 8.71 22.23
C LEU A 289 -25.52 9.35 22.26
N LEU A 290 -26.30 9.20 21.18
CA LEU A 290 -27.69 9.63 21.12
C LEU A 290 -28.60 8.82 22.07
N ASN A 291 -28.39 7.50 22.16
CA ASN A 291 -29.16 6.63 23.04
C ASN A 291 -28.87 6.84 24.53
N ILE A 292 -27.75 7.47 24.90
CA ILE A 292 -27.40 7.81 26.29
C ILE A 292 -28.22 9.02 26.80
N ARG A 293 -29.03 9.67 25.94
CA ARG A 293 -29.78 10.89 26.26
C ARG A 293 -31.18 10.68 26.83
N TYR A 294 -31.55 9.46 27.24
CA TYR A 294 -32.83 9.16 27.91
C TYR A 294 -32.64 8.30 29.15
#